data_AF-A0A4R5A4K7-F1
#
_entry.id   AF-A0A4R5A4K7-F1
#
_cell.length_a   1.000
_cell.length_b   1.000
_cell.length_c   1.000
_cell.angle_alpha   90.00
_cell.angle_beta   90.00
_cell.angle_gamma   90.00
#
_symmetry.space_group_name_H-M   'P 1'
#
loop_
_entity.id
_entity.type
_entity.pdbx_description
1 polymer ?
#
loop_
_entity_poly.entity_id
_entity_poly.type
_entity_poly.pdbx_seq_one_letter_code
_entity_poly.pdbx_strand_id
1 'polypeptide(L)'
;VVSSAVETSVGLAAGLALAAALPDLPYACGLGTLSLLEGDVVGDPLVPVAGEIEVRRPVVDEEALRRWEAPAAGWRGRALDAQAELGGPAVIGVAP
;
A
#
# COMPACT_ATOMS: atom_id res chain seq x y z
N VAL A 1 -12.10 9.59 -10.38
CA VAL A 1 -12.23 8.46 -9.43
C VAL A 1 -10.85 7.89 -9.16
N VAL A 2 -10.62 7.34 -7.96
CA VAL A 2 -9.38 6.63 -7.60
C VAL A 2 -9.72 5.17 -7.31
N SER A 3 -8.86 4.25 -7.74
CA SER A 3 -9.01 2.81 -7.47
C SER A 3 -7.68 2.25 -6.96
N SER A 4 -7.78 1.21 -6.14
CA SER A 4 -6.64 0.39 -5.70
C SER A 4 -6.28 -0.68 -6.73
N ALA A 5 -5.12 -1.30 -6.52
CA ALA A 5 -4.63 -2.52 -7.18
C ALA A 5 -4.61 -3.72 -6.23
N VAL A 6 -5.48 -3.73 -5.20
CA VAL A 6 -5.57 -4.76 -4.15
C VAL A 6 -4.29 -4.86 -3.32
N GLU A 7 -3.82 -3.72 -2.83
CA GLU A 7 -2.66 -3.61 -1.96
C GLU A 7 -3.00 -3.86 -0.48
N THR A 8 -1.96 -4.08 0.33
CA THR A 8 -2.01 -3.94 1.78
C THR A 8 -2.27 -2.47 2.17
N SER A 9 -2.46 -2.17 3.46
CA SER A 9 -2.62 -0.78 3.91
C SER A 9 -1.48 0.14 3.47
N VAL A 10 -0.26 -0.37 3.32
CA VAL A 10 0.90 0.42 2.86
C VAL A 10 0.67 1.00 1.46
N GLY A 11 0.19 0.19 0.52
CA GLY A 11 -0.11 0.65 -0.84
C GLY A 11 -1.41 1.46 -0.91
N LEU A 12 -2.44 1.05 -0.16
CA LEU A 12 -3.71 1.78 -0.07
C LEU A 12 -3.51 3.23 0.41
N ALA A 13 -2.55 3.47 1.32
CA ALA A 13 -2.21 4.81 1.78
C ALA A 13 -1.79 5.75 0.64
N ALA A 14 -1.12 5.24 -0.41
CA ALA A 14 -0.76 6.03 -1.57
C ALA A 14 -1.99 6.41 -2.41
N GLY A 15 -2.92 5.46 -2.60
CA GLY A 15 -4.21 5.73 -3.23
C GLY A 15 -5.07 6.72 -2.44
N LEU A 16 -5.08 6.60 -1.11
CA LEU A 16 -5.73 7.55 -0.20
C LEU A 16 -5.14 8.96 -0.32
N ALA A 17 -3.82 9.08 -0.33
CA ALA A 17 -3.14 10.36 -0.50
C ALA A 17 -3.47 11.00 -1.86
N LEU A 18 -3.52 10.21 -2.94
CA LEU A 18 -3.97 10.68 -4.24
C LEU A 18 -5.41 11.19 -4.19
N ALA A 19 -6.33 10.40 -3.62
CA ALA A 19 -7.73 10.79 -3.48
C ALA A 19 -7.88 12.11 -2.71
N ALA A 20 -7.20 12.23 -1.57
CA ALA A 20 -7.22 13.41 -0.71
C ALA A 20 -6.60 14.67 -1.37
N ALA A 21 -5.72 14.49 -2.36
CA ALA A 21 -5.10 15.60 -3.08
C ALA A 21 -5.90 16.07 -4.31
N LEU A 22 -6.94 15.34 -4.72
CA LEU A 22 -7.77 15.76 -5.84
C LEU A 22 -8.66 16.96 -5.46
N PRO A 23 -8.88 17.93 -6.37
CA PRO A 23 -9.72 19.10 -6.08
C PRO A 23 -11.17 18.74 -5.76
N ASP A 24 -11.68 17.64 -6.34
CA ASP A 24 -13.02 17.13 -6.12
C ASP A 24 -13.04 15.59 -6.26
N LEU A 25 -13.95 14.95 -5.52
CA LEU A 25 -14.20 13.51 -5.54
C LEU A 25 -15.71 13.26 -5.68
N PRO A 26 -16.30 13.47 -6.87
CA PRO A 26 -17.75 13.36 -7.06
C PRO A 26 -18.26 11.90 -7.01
N TYR A 27 -17.35 10.92 -6.91
CA TYR A 27 -17.69 9.51 -6.77
C TYR A 27 -16.83 8.87 -5.68
N ALA A 28 -17.36 7.83 -5.05
CA ALA A 28 -16.63 7.00 -4.12
C ALA A 28 -15.38 6.38 -4.77
N CYS A 29 -14.32 6.22 -3.98
CA CYS A 29 -13.07 5.61 -4.43
C CYS A 29 -13.09 4.09 -4.20
N GLY A 30 -12.49 3.34 -5.13
CA GLY A 30 -12.30 1.88 -5.04
C GLY A 30 -11.15 1.48 -4.11
N LEU A 31 -11.14 2.02 -2.88
CA LEU A 31 -10.03 1.87 -1.91
C LEU A 31 -10.37 0.93 -0.73
N GLY A 32 -11.60 0.39 -0.67
CA GLY A 32 -12.03 -0.58 0.34
C GLY A 32 -11.59 -2.03 0.08
N THR A 33 -10.52 -2.25 -0.68
CA THR A 33 -10.11 -3.57 -1.18
C THR A 33 -9.34 -4.42 -0.17
N LEU A 34 -8.93 -3.85 0.96
CA LEU A 34 -8.30 -4.65 2.03
C LEU A 34 -9.20 -5.80 2.51
N SER A 35 -10.53 -5.63 2.43
CA SER A 35 -11.52 -6.67 2.73
C SER A 35 -11.41 -7.94 1.86
N LEU A 36 -10.67 -7.88 0.75
CA LEU A 36 -10.41 -9.01 -0.15
C LEU A 36 -9.18 -9.83 0.26
N LEU A 37 -8.36 -9.32 1.20
CA LEU A 37 -7.17 -10.00 1.70
C LEU A 37 -7.49 -10.70 3.03
N GLU A 38 -6.81 -11.82 3.31
CA GLU A 38 -6.95 -12.55 4.57
C GLU A 38 -6.40 -11.77 5.77
N GLY A 39 -5.48 -10.84 5.51
CA GLY A 39 -4.95 -9.94 6.54
C GLY A 39 -4.09 -8.84 5.96
N ASP A 40 -3.41 -8.15 6.88
CA ASP A 40 -2.61 -6.97 6.59
C ASP A 40 -1.28 -7.00 7.38
N VAL A 41 -0.39 -6.06 7.07
CA VAL A 41 0.96 -5.94 7.65
C VAL A 41 1.09 -4.81 8.68
N VAL A 42 -0.04 -4.26 9.13
CA VAL A 42 -0.10 -3.13 10.07
C VAL A 42 -1.01 -3.50 11.25
N GLY A 43 -0.75 -2.92 12.42
CA GLY A 43 -1.58 -3.15 13.61
C GLY A 43 -2.93 -2.39 13.58
N ASP A 44 -3.01 -1.32 12.79
CA ASP A 44 -4.21 -0.50 12.60
C ASP A 44 -4.52 -0.34 11.09
N PRO A 45 -5.30 -1.26 10.51
CA PRO A 45 -5.55 -1.32 9.06
C PRO A 45 -6.40 -0.17 8.52
N LEU A 46 -6.16 0.22 7.27
CA LEU A 46 -6.95 1.21 6.53
C LEU A 46 -8.23 0.56 5.99
N VAL A 47 -9.22 0.40 6.86
CA VAL A 47 -10.55 -0.13 6.51
C VAL A 47 -11.60 0.98 6.46
N PRO A 48 -12.60 0.88 5.56
CA PRO A 48 -13.72 1.81 5.57
C PRO A 48 -14.56 1.67 6.85
N VAL A 49 -14.87 2.81 7.47
CA VAL A 49 -15.85 2.94 8.54
C VAL A 49 -16.94 3.88 8.04
N ALA A 50 -18.19 3.41 8.03
CA ALA A 50 -19.34 4.15 7.49
C ALA A 50 -19.14 4.69 6.05
N GLY A 51 -18.34 3.98 5.23
CA GLY A 51 -18.09 4.34 3.83
C GLY A 51 -16.91 5.29 3.62
N GLU A 52 -16.20 5.68 4.68
CA GLU A 52 -15.04 6.58 4.62
C GLU A 52 -13.78 5.91 5.19
N ILE A 53 -12.61 6.34 4.73
CA ILE A 53 -11.31 5.87 5.24
C ILE A 53 -10.53 7.08 5.70
N GLU A 54 -9.96 7.02 6.91
CA GLU A 54 -9.11 8.09 7.45
C GLU A 54 -7.82 8.24 6.62
N VAL A 55 -7.50 9.47 6.23
CA VAL A 55 -6.26 9.79 5.51
C VAL A 55 -5.10 9.85 6.49
N ARG A 56 -4.40 8.73 6.65
CA ARG A 56 -3.22 8.62 7.50
C ARG A 56 -2.14 7.75 6.88
N ARG A 57 -0.91 7.93 7.36
CA ARG A 57 0.20 7.03 7.05
C ARG A 57 0.14 5.83 8.00
N PRO A 58 -0.04 4.59 7.50
CA PRO A 58 -0.03 3.43 8.36
C PRO A 58 1.39 3.10 8.82
N VAL A 59 1.50 2.48 9.98
CA VAL A 59 2.77 1.99 10.55
C VAL A 59 2.80 0.48 10.41
N VAL A 60 3.84 -0.05 9.76
CA VAL A 60 4.06 -1.49 9.62
C VAL A 60 4.28 -2.10 11.00
N ASP A 61 3.56 -3.18 11.27
CA ASP A 61 3.76 -4.02 12.44
C ASP A 61 4.65 -5.19 12.02
N GLU A 62 5.86 -5.26 12.59
CA GLU A 62 6.85 -6.30 12.30
C GLU A 62 6.36 -7.72 12.58
N GLU A 63 5.52 -7.90 13.61
CA GLU A 63 4.94 -9.22 13.89
C GLU A 63 3.86 -9.57 12.87
N ALA A 64 3.05 -8.60 12.47
CA ALA A 64 2.07 -8.79 11.39
C ALA A 64 2.73 -9.09 10.05
N LEU A 65 3.80 -8.36 9.72
CA LEU A 65 4.59 -8.58 8.50
C LEU A 65 5.17 -9.99 8.45
N ARG A 66 5.78 -10.45 9.56
CA ARG A 66 6.38 -11.79 9.65
C ARG A 66 5.39 -12.93 9.34
N ARG A 67 4.09 -12.75 9.62
CA ARG A 67 3.06 -13.76 9.30
C ARG A 67 2.87 -13.98 7.80
N TRP A 68 3.15 -12.96 6.98
CA TRP A 68 2.91 -12.97 5.53
C TRP A 68 4.21 -12.93 4.71
N GLU A 69 5.36 -13.03 5.38
CA GLU A 69 6.66 -12.92 4.73
C GLU A 69 6.91 -14.10 3.78
N ALA A 70 7.35 -13.77 2.56
CA ALA A 70 7.71 -14.74 1.53
C ALA A 70 9.19 -14.55 1.13
N PRO A 71 9.84 -15.57 0.53
CA PRO A 71 11.21 -15.45 0.04
C PRO A 71 11.40 -14.24 -0.90
N ALA A 72 12.26 -13.29 -0.48
CA ALA A 72 12.36 -12.00 -1.14
C ALA A 72 13.25 -11.99 -2.40
N ALA A 73 14.09 -13.00 -2.64
CA ALA A 73 15.14 -12.94 -3.66
C ALA A 73 14.61 -12.63 -5.08
N GLY A 74 13.56 -13.34 -5.52
CA GLY A 74 12.93 -13.10 -6.83
C GLY A 74 12.23 -11.75 -6.92
N TRP A 75 11.57 -11.32 -5.84
CA TRP A 75 10.91 -10.01 -5.75
C TRP A 75 11.90 -8.85 -5.77
N ARG A 76 13.04 -8.99 -5.09
CA ARG A 76 14.12 -7.97 -5.07
C ARG A 76 14.73 -7.79 -6.45
N GLY A 77 15.04 -8.87 -7.16
CA GLY A 77 15.53 -8.81 -8.54
C GLY A 77 14.55 -8.05 -9.44
N ARG A 78 13.28 -8.48 -9.45
CA ARG A 78 12.22 -7.83 -10.23
C ARG A 78 12.05 -6.34 -9.92
N ALA A 79 12.14 -5.95 -8.65
CA ALA A 79 12.02 -4.55 -8.25
C ALA A 79 13.23 -3.71 -8.67
N LEU A 80 14.44 -4.27 -8.62
CA LEU A 80 15.66 -3.61 -9.12
C LEU A 80 15.60 -3.44 -10.65
N ASP A 81 15.12 -4.44 -11.38
CA ASP A 81 14.93 -4.35 -12.84
C ASP A 81 13.94 -3.21 -13.17
N ALA A 82 12.79 -3.16 -12.48
CA ALA A 82 11.82 -2.09 -12.67
C ALA A 82 12.39 -0.69 -12.34
N GLN A 83 13.22 -0.58 -11.31
CA GLN A 83 13.88 0.67 -10.95
C GLN A 83 14.85 1.15 -12.04
N ALA A 84 15.62 0.23 -12.62
CA ALA A 84 16.53 0.53 -13.72
C ALA A 84 15.78 1.01 -14.97
N GLU A 85 14.71 0.31 -15.35
CA GLU A 85 13.88 0.66 -16.50
C GLU A 85 13.19 2.03 -16.34
N LEU A 86 12.70 2.36 -15.14
CA LEU A 86 12.02 3.62 -14.87
C LEU A 86 12.97 4.81 -14.63
N GLY A 87 14.28 4.58 -14.54
CA GLY A 87 15.25 5.61 -14.14
C GLY A 87 15.00 6.17 -12.73
N GLY A 88 14.39 5.35 -11.86
CA GLY A 88 13.95 5.76 -10.53
C GLY A 88 15.11 5.86 -9.53
N PRO A 89 14.90 6.56 -8.39
CA PRO A 89 15.88 6.58 -7.31
C PRO A 89 16.07 5.18 -6.71
N ALA A 90 17.23 4.94 -6.10
CA ALA A 90 17.47 3.70 -5.36
C ALA A 90 16.51 3.59 -4.16
N VAL A 91 15.51 2.71 -4.26
CA VAL A 91 14.51 2.46 -3.22
C VAL A 91 14.80 1.17 -2.43
N ILE A 92 15.60 0.26 -2.98
CA ILE A 92 16.08 -0.94 -2.30
C ILE A 92 17.54 -0.67 -1.87
N GLY A 93 17.70 -0.09 -0.68
CA GLY A 93 18.99 0.02 0.01
C GLY A 93 19.20 -1.12 1.01
N VAL A 94 20.46 -1.33 1.43
CA VAL A 94 20.78 -2.17 2.60
C VAL A 94 20.13 -1.48 3.80
N ALA A 95 19.22 -2.15 4.51
CA ALA A 95 18.78 -1.67 5.82
C ALA A 95 20.04 -1.53 6.73
N PRO A 96 20.07 -0.58 7.68
CA PRO A 96 21.16 -0.54 8.66
C PRO A 96 21.34 -1.89 9.38
#